data_AF-A0A554IE26-F1
#
_entry.id   AF-A0A554IE26-F1
#
_cell.length_a   1.000
_cell.length_b   1.000
_cell.length_c   1.000
_cell.angle_alpha   90.00
_cell.angle_beta   90.00
_cell.angle_gamma   90.00
#
_symmetry.space_group_name_H-M   'P 1'
#
loop_
_entity.id
_entity.type
_entity.pdbx_description
1 polymer ?
#
loop_
_entity_poly.entity_id
_entity_poly.type
_entity_poly.pdbx_seq_one_letter_code
_entity_poly.pdbx_strand_id
1 'polypeptide(L)'
;MLTILDQFQENIKYARELGLIGCAIQKLTTQAIDISHIFRSQIVFAVSALDYFIHEIVQLGMIEIEKGKRPSTDKYLKFTIPLSTVRQALNGSHCRDWLGEIVREKHSCISFQEPEKIADAIKTISRVELWREVAKEINVTESDLKTTLKIIIDRRNKIVHEADMDPTNPGFRWDINITLANETIDFIEKIANAIYKIIN
;
A
#
# COMPACT_ATOMS: atom_id res chain seq x y z
N MET A 1 -0.71 -17.44 13.19
CA MET A 1 -0.80 -15.96 13.07
C MET A 1 -0.28 -15.65 11.68
N LEU A 2 -1.10 -15.12 10.78
CA LEU A 2 -0.66 -14.70 9.45
C LEU A 2 0.40 -13.59 9.61
N THR A 3 1.48 -13.65 8.84
CA THR A 3 2.43 -12.53 8.79
C THR A 3 1.79 -11.35 8.06
N ILE A 4 2.36 -10.14 8.22
CA ILE A 4 1.87 -8.94 7.49
C ILE A 4 1.96 -9.17 5.98
N LEU A 5 2.99 -9.90 5.52
CA LEU A 5 3.12 -10.25 4.12
C LEU A 5 2.04 -11.23 3.68
N ASP A 6 1.70 -12.24 4.49
CA ASP A 6 0.61 -13.17 4.17
C ASP A 6 -0.72 -12.41 4.03
N GLN A 7 -1.00 -11.46 4.92
CA GLN A 7 -2.22 -10.65 4.83
C GLN A 7 -2.26 -9.77 3.57
N PHE A 8 -1.11 -9.19 3.20
CA PHE A 8 -0.98 -8.47 1.93
C PHE A 8 -1.23 -9.38 0.73
N GLN A 9 -0.69 -10.60 0.76
CA GLN A 9 -0.86 -11.59 -0.31
C GLN A 9 -2.31 -12.04 -0.46
N GLU A 10 -3.05 -12.20 0.65
CA GLU A 10 -4.50 -12.44 0.58
C GLU A 10 -5.26 -11.27 -0.06
N ASN A 11 -4.90 -10.02 0.27
CA ASN A 11 -5.54 -8.85 -0.33
C ASN A 11 -5.26 -8.74 -1.85
N ILE A 12 -4.03 -9.05 -2.28
CA ILE A 12 -3.67 -9.12 -3.69
C ILE A 12 -4.42 -10.26 -4.40
N LYS A 13 -4.56 -11.42 -3.76
CA LYS A 13 -5.36 -12.54 -4.28
C LYS A 13 -6.81 -12.11 -4.55
N TYR A 14 -7.46 -11.40 -3.63
CA TYR A 14 -8.81 -10.88 -3.85
C TYR A 14 -8.88 -9.93 -5.05
N ALA A 15 -7.89 -9.05 -5.24
CA ALA A 15 -7.81 -8.17 -6.41
C ALA A 15 -7.67 -8.95 -7.72
N ARG A 16 -6.94 -10.08 -7.73
CA ARG A 16 -6.85 -10.98 -8.89
C ARG A 16 -8.14 -11.75 -9.14
N GLU A 17 -8.76 -12.27 -8.10
CA GLU A 17 -10.01 -13.02 -8.18
C GLU A 17 -11.15 -12.18 -8.77
N LEU A 18 -11.21 -10.87 -8.47
CA LEU A 18 -12.13 -9.96 -9.15
C LEU A 18 -11.94 -9.95 -10.67
N GLY A 19 -10.71 -9.91 -11.17
CA GLY A 19 -10.44 -9.98 -12.60
C GLY A 19 -10.89 -11.29 -13.23
N LEU A 20 -10.67 -12.42 -12.54
CA LEU A 20 -11.14 -13.73 -12.98
C LEU A 20 -12.67 -13.78 -13.07
N ILE A 21 -13.36 -13.21 -12.07
CA ILE A 21 -14.82 -13.07 -12.08
C ILE A 21 -15.27 -12.19 -13.25
N GLY A 22 -14.60 -11.06 -13.49
CA GLY A 22 -14.89 -10.18 -14.63
C GLY A 22 -14.75 -10.88 -15.98
N CYS A 23 -13.68 -11.65 -16.16
CA CYS A 23 -13.47 -12.47 -17.36
C CYS A 23 -14.53 -13.57 -17.51
N ALA A 24 -14.95 -14.20 -16.42
CA ALA A 24 -16.01 -15.20 -16.46
C ALA A 24 -17.36 -14.58 -16.84
N ILE A 25 -17.73 -13.45 -16.23
CA ILE A 25 -18.94 -12.69 -16.57
C ILE A 25 -18.92 -12.28 -18.04
N GLN A 26 -17.80 -11.76 -18.54
CA GLN A 26 -17.67 -11.33 -19.93
C GLN A 26 -17.95 -12.48 -20.93
N LYS A 27 -17.55 -13.71 -20.60
CA LYS A 27 -17.83 -14.90 -21.44
C LYS A 27 -19.30 -15.33 -21.40
N LEU A 28 -20.01 -15.02 -20.32
CA LEU A 28 -21.40 -15.42 -20.08
C LEU A 28 -22.41 -14.34 -20.47
N THR A 29 -21.94 -13.15 -20.85
CA THR A 29 -22.78 -11.97 -21.07
C THR A 29 -22.50 -11.33 -22.43
N THR A 30 -23.36 -10.40 -22.84
CA THR A 30 -23.17 -9.62 -24.07
C THR A 30 -22.36 -8.36 -23.78
N GLN A 31 -21.88 -7.68 -24.84
CA GLN A 31 -21.18 -6.40 -24.72
C GLN A 31 -22.03 -5.27 -24.11
N ALA A 32 -23.34 -5.47 -23.91
CA ALA A 32 -24.20 -4.52 -23.22
C ALA A 32 -23.90 -4.43 -21.71
N ILE A 33 -23.23 -5.44 -21.13
CA ILE A 33 -22.81 -5.42 -19.73
C ILE A 33 -21.39 -4.86 -19.66
N ASP A 34 -21.25 -3.68 -19.05
CA ASP A 34 -19.96 -3.05 -18.84
C ASP A 34 -19.20 -3.69 -17.68
N ILE A 35 -18.31 -4.62 -18.01
CA ILE A 35 -17.41 -5.28 -17.05
C ILE A 35 -16.17 -4.46 -16.69
N SER A 36 -15.93 -3.31 -17.34
CA SER A 36 -14.72 -2.52 -17.13
C SER A 36 -14.62 -1.95 -15.70
N HIS A 37 -15.76 -1.77 -15.02
CA HIS A 37 -15.80 -1.42 -13.60
C HIS A 37 -15.18 -2.49 -12.67
N ILE A 38 -15.19 -3.77 -13.08
CA ILE A 38 -14.53 -4.84 -12.33
C ILE A 38 -13.02 -4.63 -12.40
N PHE A 39 -12.47 -4.35 -13.58
CA PHE A 39 -11.05 -4.08 -13.76
C PHE A 39 -10.60 -2.80 -13.05
N ARG A 40 -11.46 -1.76 -13.01
CA ARG A 40 -11.20 -0.56 -12.18
C ARG A 40 -11.08 -0.92 -10.70
N SER A 41 -11.98 -1.77 -10.22
CA SER A 41 -11.98 -2.23 -8.83
C SER A 41 -10.72 -3.04 -8.48
N GLN A 42 -10.16 -3.81 -9.43
CA GLN A 42 -8.89 -4.51 -9.23
C GLN A 42 -7.74 -3.53 -8.90
N ILE A 43 -7.62 -2.44 -9.66
CA ILE A 43 -6.59 -1.41 -9.42
C ILE A 43 -6.79 -0.78 -8.05
N VAL A 44 -8.03 -0.45 -7.68
CA VAL A 44 -8.37 0.13 -6.37
C VAL A 44 -7.95 -0.81 -5.24
N PHE A 45 -8.28 -2.09 -5.34
CA PHE A 45 -7.95 -3.09 -4.31
C PHE A 45 -6.45 -3.35 -4.21
N ALA A 46 -5.72 -3.40 -5.32
CA ALA A 46 -4.27 -3.56 -5.30
C ALA A 46 -3.57 -2.41 -4.56
N VAL A 47 -3.93 -1.16 -4.90
CA VAL A 47 -3.35 0.03 -4.25
C VAL A 47 -3.79 0.14 -2.78
N SER A 48 -5.03 -0.28 -2.46
CA SER A 48 -5.50 -0.37 -1.07
C SER A 48 -4.73 -1.42 -0.27
N ALA A 49 -4.36 -2.55 -0.88
CA ALA A 49 -3.55 -3.58 -0.24
C ALA A 49 -2.15 -3.05 0.11
N LEU A 50 -1.53 -2.30 -0.81
CA LEU A 50 -0.23 -1.65 -0.56
C LEU A 50 -0.31 -0.64 0.59
N ASP A 51 -1.33 0.22 0.60
CA ASP A 51 -1.54 1.22 1.64
C ASP A 51 -1.63 0.57 3.03
N TYR A 52 -2.50 -0.44 3.15
CA TYR A 52 -2.69 -1.20 4.38
C TYR A 52 -1.39 -1.90 4.82
N PHE A 53 -0.66 -2.52 3.88
CA PHE A 53 0.62 -3.15 4.14
C PHE A 53 1.63 -2.19 4.77
N ILE A 54 1.74 -0.97 4.24
CA ILE A 54 2.68 0.03 4.78
C ILE A 54 2.25 0.51 6.17
N HIS A 55 0.96 0.71 6.42
CA HIS A 55 0.45 1.03 7.76
C HIS A 55 0.86 -0.04 8.78
N GLU A 56 0.57 -1.30 8.48
CA GLU A 56 0.83 -2.40 9.40
C GLU A 56 2.32 -2.63 9.62
N ILE A 57 3.15 -2.56 8.58
CA ILE A 57 4.58 -2.82 8.70
C ILE A 57 5.29 -1.73 9.49
N VAL A 58 4.88 -0.46 9.35
CA VAL A 58 5.40 0.65 10.15
C VAL A 58 4.97 0.52 11.60
N GLN A 59 3.70 0.19 11.86
CA GLN A 59 3.22 -0.05 13.22
C GLN A 59 4.01 -1.18 13.89
N LEU A 60 4.20 -2.31 13.20
CA LEU A 60 4.99 -3.42 13.72
C LEU A 60 6.45 -3.01 13.98
N GLY A 61 7.08 -2.32 13.02
CA GLY A 61 8.47 -1.88 13.17
C GLY A 61 8.67 -0.92 14.34
N MET A 62 7.70 -0.05 14.64
CA MET A 62 7.76 0.82 15.84
C MET A 62 7.64 0.01 17.13
N ILE A 63 6.76 -0.99 17.18
CA ILE A 63 6.64 -1.93 18.32
C ILE A 63 7.94 -2.74 18.49
N GLU A 64 8.60 -3.14 17.40
CA GLU A 64 9.87 -3.84 17.44
C GLU A 64 11.01 -2.97 17.97
N ILE A 65 11.06 -1.69 17.60
CA ILE A 65 12.03 -0.74 18.15
C ILE A 65 11.82 -0.60 19.66
N GLU A 66 10.58 -0.40 20.10
CA GLU A 66 10.26 -0.26 21.52
C GLU A 66 10.64 -1.51 22.34
N LYS A 67 10.51 -2.69 21.74
CA LYS A 67 10.91 -3.98 22.35
C LYS A 67 12.41 -4.29 22.24
N GLY A 68 13.22 -3.40 21.66
CA GLY A 68 14.65 -3.60 21.45
C GLY A 68 15.00 -4.67 20.41
N LYS A 69 14.04 -5.09 19.57
CA LYS A 69 14.27 -6.07 18.48
C LYS A 69 14.84 -5.44 17.22
N ARG A 70 14.69 -4.11 17.08
CA ARG A 70 15.11 -3.32 15.93
C ARG A 70 15.81 -2.05 16.43
N PRO A 71 16.90 -1.59 15.79
CA PRO A 71 17.55 -0.34 16.20
C PRO A 71 16.62 0.85 15.99
N SER A 72 16.62 1.80 16.93
CA SER A 72 15.87 3.04 16.80
C SER A 72 16.41 3.91 15.66
N THR A 73 15.53 4.69 15.04
CA THR A 73 15.87 5.71 14.04
C THR A 73 15.64 7.12 14.59
N ASP A 74 16.25 8.13 13.97
CA ASP A 74 16.05 9.52 14.38
C ASP A 74 14.59 9.97 14.24
N LYS A 75 13.87 9.40 13.27
CA LYS A 75 12.45 9.69 13.07
C LYS A 75 11.57 9.02 14.13
N TYR A 76 11.89 7.78 14.53
CA TYR A 76 11.27 7.14 15.68
C TYR A 76 11.41 7.99 16.95
N LEU A 77 12.63 8.45 17.25
CA LEU A 77 12.92 9.24 18.45
C LEU A 77 12.19 10.61 18.48
N LYS A 78 11.79 11.12 17.31
CA LYS A 78 11.01 12.36 17.17
C LYS A 78 9.51 12.13 17.13
N PHE A 79 9.05 10.88 17.14
CA PHE A 79 7.63 10.55 17.10
C PHE A 79 6.95 11.05 18.38
N THR A 80 6.09 12.06 18.23
CA THR A 80 5.40 12.67 19.37
C THR A 80 4.21 11.81 19.79
N ILE A 81 4.03 11.60 21.10
CA ILE A 81 2.86 10.93 21.67
C ILE A 81 2.22 11.79 22.76
N PRO A 82 0.88 11.71 22.96
CA PRO A 82 0.22 12.36 24.09
C PRO A 82 0.70 11.84 25.44
N LEU A 83 0.67 12.67 26.48
CA LEU A 83 1.01 12.25 27.86
C LEU A 83 0.07 11.18 28.40
N SER A 84 -1.17 11.10 27.91
CA SER A 84 -2.12 10.03 28.23
C SER A 84 -1.58 8.66 27.78
N THR A 85 -1.02 8.57 26.58
CA THR A 85 -0.38 7.37 26.04
C THR A 85 0.87 6.99 26.86
N VAL A 86 1.68 7.97 27.26
CA VAL A 86 2.84 7.73 28.15
C VAL A 86 2.39 7.12 29.48
N ARG A 87 1.27 7.61 30.06
CA ARG A 87 0.73 7.05 31.30
C ARG A 87 0.26 5.61 31.14
N GLN A 88 -0.33 5.25 30.00
CA GLN A 88 -0.70 3.85 29.71
C GLN A 88 0.54 2.94 29.66
N ALA A 89 1.62 3.40 29.03
CA ALA A 89 2.89 2.68 28.97
C ALA A 89 3.49 2.47 30.37
N LEU A 90 3.54 3.53 31.20
CA LEU A 90 4.07 3.47 32.57
C LEU A 90 3.25 2.57 33.51
N ASN A 91 1.95 2.41 33.23
CA ASN A 91 1.06 1.50 33.96
C ASN A 91 1.24 0.02 33.55
N GLY A 92 2.18 -0.29 32.65
CA GLY A 92 2.47 -1.66 32.23
C GLY A 92 1.53 -2.21 31.15
N SER A 93 0.80 -1.36 30.42
CA SER A 93 -0.04 -1.80 29.29
C SER A 93 0.83 -2.47 28.22
N HIS A 94 0.30 -3.45 27.49
CA HIS A 94 1.07 -4.07 26.42
C HIS A 94 1.44 -3.04 25.35
N CYS A 95 2.66 -3.13 24.83
CA CYS A 95 3.18 -2.20 23.82
C CYS A 95 2.28 -2.08 22.58
N ARG A 96 1.61 -3.16 22.18
CA ARG A 96 0.66 -3.13 21.06
C ARG A 96 -0.55 -2.24 21.35
N ASP A 97 -1.00 -2.17 22.60
CA ASP A 97 -2.19 -1.44 22.98
C ASP A 97 -1.87 0.06 23.01
N TRP A 98 -0.82 0.48 23.71
CA TRP A 98 -0.54 1.92 23.81
C TRP A 98 0.17 2.49 22.56
N LEU A 99 1.20 1.80 22.03
CA LEU A 99 2.00 2.31 20.90
C LEU A 99 1.31 2.00 19.57
N GLY A 100 0.75 0.79 19.44
CA GLY A 100 0.05 0.40 18.23
C GLY A 100 -1.16 1.30 17.97
N GLU A 101 -1.99 1.56 18.99
CA GLU A 101 -3.18 2.42 18.83
C GLU A 101 -2.81 3.85 18.47
N ILE A 102 -1.84 4.48 19.17
CA ILE A 102 -1.47 5.88 18.86
C ILE A 102 -0.85 6.02 17.48
N VAL A 103 -0.10 5.01 17.00
CA VAL A 103 0.45 5.00 15.64
C VAL A 103 -0.69 4.89 14.62
N ARG A 104 -1.64 4.00 14.85
CA ARG A 104 -2.82 3.84 13.97
C ARG A 104 -3.68 5.10 13.94
N GLU A 105 -3.92 5.72 15.09
CA GLU A 105 -4.65 6.99 15.20
C GLU A 105 -3.95 8.09 14.40
N LYS A 106 -2.64 8.27 14.59
CA LYS A 106 -1.86 9.31 13.89
C LYS A 106 -1.78 9.09 12.39
N HIS A 107 -1.80 7.85 11.93
CA HIS A 107 -1.75 7.51 10.52
C HIS A 107 -3.14 7.45 9.86
N SER A 108 -4.24 7.51 10.63
CA SER A 108 -5.62 7.28 10.12
C SER A 108 -6.04 8.18 8.95
N CYS A 109 -5.54 9.42 8.89
CA CYS A 109 -5.83 10.37 7.81
C CYS A 109 -4.73 10.44 6.74
N ILE A 110 -3.75 9.54 6.78
CA ILE A 110 -2.59 9.53 5.88
C ILE A 110 -2.68 8.31 4.97
N SER A 111 -2.61 8.54 3.66
CA SER A 111 -2.42 7.46 2.68
C SER A 111 -0.94 7.22 2.41
N PHE A 112 -0.50 5.97 2.55
CA PHE A 112 0.85 5.52 2.24
C PHE A 112 0.89 4.80 0.90
N GLN A 113 0.63 5.57 -0.16
CA GLN A 113 0.67 5.07 -1.54
C GLN A 113 1.78 5.76 -2.33
N GLU A 114 1.88 7.09 -2.23
CA GLU A 114 2.88 7.87 -2.97
C GLU A 114 4.31 7.49 -2.56
N PRO A 115 5.27 7.44 -3.50
CA PRO A 115 6.63 6.99 -3.20
C PRO A 115 7.27 7.76 -2.05
N GLU A 116 7.08 9.07 -2.02
CA GLU A 116 7.62 9.95 -1.00
C GLU A 116 6.99 9.68 0.38
N LYS A 117 5.67 9.44 0.45
CA LYS A 117 4.96 9.12 1.70
C LYS A 117 5.35 7.76 2.25
N ILE A 118 5.50 6.75 1.39
CA ILE A 118 5.97 5.41 1.78
C ILE A 118 7.41 5.50 2.31
N ALA A 119 8.34 6.14 1.59
CA ALA A 119 9.71 6.28 2.06
C ALA A 119 9.79 7.05 3.38
N ASP A 120 8.99 8.09 3.53
CA ASP A 120 8.89 8.86 4.76
C ASP A 120 8.38 8.00 5.93
N ALA A 121 7.35 7.18 5.72
CA ALA A 121 6.84 6.25 6.74
C ALA A 121 7.90 5.21 7.14
N ILE A 122 8.55 4.58 6.16
CA ILE A 122 9.59 3.56 6.39
C ILE A 122 10.82 4.12 7.11
N LYS A 123 11.18 5.40 6.93
CA LYS A 123 12.25 6.06 7.70
C LYS A 123 12.02 6.04 9.22
N THR A 124 10.76 5.87 9.66
CA THR A 124 10.42 5.69 11.07
C THR A 124 10.95 4.37 11.63
N ILE A 125 11.12 3.34 10.79
CA ILE A 125 11.49 1.99 11.22
C ILE A 125 12.78 1.46 10.57
N SER A 126 13.37 2.16 9.60
CA SER A 126 14.61 1.76 8.95
C SER A 126 15.42 2.98 8.47
N ARG A 127 16.74 2.84 8.43
CA ARG A 127 17.66 3.86 7.87
C ARG A 127 17.95 3.65 6.38
N VAL A 128 17.37 2.62 5.78
CA VAL A 128 17.63 2.26 4.38
C VAL A 128 17.19 3.35 3.41
N GLU A 129 17.96 3.54 2.34
CA GLU A 129 17.53 4.33 1.18
C GLU A 129 16.55 3.49 0.35
N LEU A 130 15.29 3.46 0.82
CA LEU A 130 14.26 2.50 0.40
C LEU A 130 14.21 2.30 -1.11
N TRP A 131 13.97 3.36 -1.88
CA TRP A 131 13.73 3.23 -3.32
C TRP A 131 14.97 2.79 -4.10
N ARG A 132 16.17 3.16 -3.64
CA ARG A 132 17.42 2.69 -4.24
C ARG A 132 17.56 1.18 -4.08
N GLU A 133 17.35 0.67 -2.87
CA GLU A 133 17.48 -0.76 -2.61
C GLU A 133 16.35 -1.57 -3.26
N VAL A 134 15.11 -1.05 -3.27
CA VAL A 134 13.97 -1.72 -3.94
C VAL A 134 14.21 -1.77 -5.46
N ALA A 135 14.67 -0.68 -6.06
CA ALA A 135 14.97 -0.63 -7.49
C ALA A 135 16.06 -1.64 -7.88
N LYS A 136 17.10 -1.75 -7.05
CA LYS A 136 18.15 -2.77 -7.20
C LYS A 136 17.60 -4.19 -7.09
N GLU A 137 16.75 -4.46 -6.10
CA GLU A 137 16.13 -5.78 -5.89
C GLU A 137 15.26 -6.20 -7.07
N ILE A 138 14.52 -5.27 -7.68
CA ILE A 138 13.60 -5.57 -8.79
C ILE A 138 14.21 -5.35 -10.18
N ASN A 139 15.50 -5.01 -10.25
CA ASN A 139 16.31 -4.76 -11.43
C ASN A 139 15.76 -3.66 -12.36
N VAL A 140 15.46 -2.49 -11.79
CA VAL A 140 15.03 -1.27 -12.51
C VAL A 140 15.79 -0.05 -11.98
N THR A 141 15.65 1.11 -12.63
CA THR A 141 16.16 2.36 -12.06
C THR A 141 15.21 2.89 -10.99
N GLU A 142 15.75 3.62 -10.00
CA GLU A 142 14.92 4.28 -8.97
C GLU A 142 13.89 5.24 -9.61
N SER A 143 14.29 5.95 -10.66
CA SER A 143 13.43 6.88 -11.40
C SER A 143 12.25 6.15 -12.04
N ASP A 144 12.50 5.05 -12.75
CA ASP A 144 11.45 4.30 -13.45
C ASP A 144 10.48 3.67 -12.46
N LEU A 145 10.99 3.14 -11.35
CA LEU A 145 10.17 2.60 -10.27
C LEU A 145 9.21 3.66 -9.73
N LYS A 146 9.75 4.80 -9.29
CA LYS A 146 8.95 5.88 -8.70
C LYS A 146 7.96 6.45 -9.71
N THR A 147 8.34 6.57 -10.98
CA THR A 147 7.48 7.05 -12.05
C THR A 147 6.31 6.09 -12.28
N THR A 148 6.60 4.80 -12.40
CA THR A 148 5.56 3.77 -12.58
C THR A 148 4.58 3.73 -11.42
N LEU A 149 5.08 3.80 -10.17
CA LEU A 149 4.22 3.86 -8.99
C LEU A 149 3.34 5.12 -8.98
N LYS A 150 3.87 6.29 -9.37
CA LYS A 150 3.08 7.53 -9.49
C LYS A 150 1.98 7.41 -10.54
N ILE A 151 2.25 6.79 -11.69
CA ILE A 151 1.26 6.56 -12.74
C ILE A 151 0.11 5.68 -12.23
N ILE A 152 0.43 4.60 -11.49
CA ILE A 152 -0.59 3.71 -10.93
C ILE A 152 -1.47 4.45 -9.92
N ILE A 153 -0.87 5.27 -9.06
CA ILE A 153 -1.62 6.03 -8.04
C ILE A 153 -2.50 7.08 -8.69
N ASP A 154 -2.00 7.78 -9.71
CA ASP A 154 -2.78 8.72 -10.50
C ASP A 154 -3.99 8.03 -11.16
N ARG A 155 -3.77 6.87 -11.80
CA ARG A 155 -4.85 6.05 -12.37
C ARG A 155 -5.89 5.68 -11.31
N ARG A 156 -5.46 5.24 -10.12
CA ARG A 156 -6.36 4.91 -9.00
C ARG A 156 -7.14 6.14 -8.53
N ASN A 157 -6.48 7.29 -8.41
CA ASN A 157 -7.14 8.52 -7.99
C ASN A 157 -8.19 8.97 -8.99
N LYS A 158 -7.93 8.85 -10.30
CA LYS A 158 -8.94 9.08 -11.35
C LYS A 158 -10.16 8.18 -11.18
N ILE A 159 -9.95 6.89 -10.92
CA ILE A 159 -11.04 5.93 -10.71
C ILE A 159 -11.89 6.30 -9.49
N VAL A 160 -11.26 6.62 -8.35
CA VAL A 160 -11.95 6.78 -7.06
C VAL A 160 -12.48 8.19 -6.84
N HIS A 161 -11.74 9.22 -7.25
CA HIS A 161 -12.05 10.62 -6.93
C HIS A 161 -12.59 11.41 -8.13
N GLU A 162 -12.33 10.98 -9.36
CA GLU A 162 -12.73 11.70 -10.59
C GLU A 162 -13.80 10.95 -11.40
N ALA A 163 -14.43 9.93 -10.79
CA ALA A 163 -15.41 9.04 -11.43
C ALA A 163 -14.90 8.35 -12.72
N ASP A 164 -13.59 8.33 -12.88
CA ASP A 164 -12.84 7.91 -14.05
C ASP A 164 -13.13 8.63 -15.36
N MET A 165 -13.65 9.85 -15.32
CA MET A 165 -14.04 10.59 -16.53
C MET A 165 -12.84 11.03 -17.35
N ASP A 166 -12.90 10.85 -18.68
CA ASP A 166 -11.88 11.32 -19.60
C ASP A 166 -12.17 12.78 -20.01
N PRO A 167 -11.34 13.77 -19.60
CA PRO A 167 -11.55 15.17 -19.96
C PRO A 167 -11.32 15.44 -21.44
N THR A 168 -10.63 14.54 -22.15
CA THR A 168 -10.37 14.64 -23.59
C THR A 168 -11.46 13.96 -24.43
N ASN A 169 -12.31 13.14 -23.81
CA ASN A 169 -13.45 12.47 -24.44
C ASN A 169 -14.73 12.60 -23.59
N PRO A 170 -15.42 13.76 -23.64
CA PRO A 170 -16.57 14.06 -22.80
C PRO A 170 -17.67 12.99 -22.87
N GLY A 171 -18.12 12.53 -21.69
CA GLY A 171 -19.13 11.48 -21.56
C GLY A 171 -18.57 10.06 -21.48
N PHE A 172 -17.28 9.88 -21.74
CA PHE A 172 -16.60 8.59 -21.64
C PHE A 172 -15.65 8.55 -20.43
N ARG A 173 -15.34 7.33 -20.00
CA ARG A 173 -14.33 7.07 -18.98
C ARG A 173 -13.02 6.69 -19.64
N TRP A 174 -11.92 6.85 -18.91
CA TRP A 174 -10.64 6.30 -19.32
C TRP A 174 -10.75 4.81 -19.59
N ASP A 175 -10.20 4.37 -20.71
CA ASP A 175 -10.17 2.97 -21.09
C ASP A 175 -9.43 2.12 -20.06
N ILE A 176 -9.84 0.87 -19.95
CA ILE A 176 -9.22 -0.13 -19.09
C ILE A 176 -9.48 -1.52 -19.64
N ASN A 177 -8.48 -2.38 -19.50
CA ASN A 177 -8.59 -3.80 -19.83
C ASN A 177 -7.95 -4.64 -18.73
N ILE A 178 -8.17 -5.95 -18.80
CA ILE A 178 -7.64 -6.91 -17.84
C ILE A 178 -6.11 -6.94 -17.80
N THR A 179 -5.45 -6.72 -18.94
CA THR A 179 -3.98 -6.70 -19.03
C THR A 179 -3.41 -5.58 -18.17
N LEU A 180 -3.91 -4.35 -18.34
CA LEU A 180 -3.49 -3.20 -17.54
C LEU A 180 -3.74 -3.41 -16.04
N ALA A 181 -4.90 -3.98 -15.69
CA ALA A 181 -5.23 -4.26 -14.30
C ALA A 181 -4.28 -5.30 -13.68
N ASN A 182 -3.98 -6.38 -14.41
CA ASN A 182 -3.06 -7.42 -13.94
C ASN A 182 -1.61 -6.91 -13.84
N GLU A 183 -1.13 -6.16 -14.83
CA GLU A 183 0.20 -5.55 -14.79
C GLU A 183 0.35 -4.60 -13.59
N THR A 184 -0.71 -3.85 -13.28
CA THR A 184 -0.78 -3.01 -12.08
C THR A 184 -0.65 -3.83 -10.80
N ILE A 185 -1.41 -4.93 -10.69
CA ILE A 185 -1.34 -5.82 -9.53
C ILE A 185 0.06 -6.44 -9.41
N ASP A 186 0.61 -6.96 -10.51
CA ASP A 186 1.94 -7.59 -10.55
C ASP A 186 3.02 -6.62 -10.06
N PHE A 187 2.97 -5.36 -10.51
CA PHE A 187 3.92 -4.34 -10.10
C PHE A 187 3.80 -3.99 -8.61
N ILE A 188 2.57 -3.81 -8.11
CA ILE A 188 2.32 -3.52 -6.68
C ILE A 188 2.80 -4.67 -5.80
N GLU A 189 2.49 -5.91 -6.20
CA GLU A 189 2.94 -7.11 -5.51
C GLU A 189 4.47 -7.20 -5.49
N LYS A 190 5.13 -6.95 -6.63
CA LYS A 190 6.59 -6.97 -6.75
C LYS A 190 7.25 -5.96 -5.80
N ILE A 191 6.72 -4.73 -5.74
CA ILE A 191 7.26 -3.69 -4.85
C ILE A 191 7.05 -4.06 -3.39
N ALA A 192 5.86 -4.48 -2.98
CA ALA A 192 5.58 -4.80 -1.58
C ALA A 192 6.48 -5.94 -1.06
N ASN A 193 6.67 -7.00 -1.86
CA ASN A 193 7.60 -8.07 -1.54
C ASN A 193 9.05 -7.57 -1.41
N ALA A 194 9.50 -6.72 -2.33
CA ALA A 194 10.84 -6.15 -2.27
C ALA A 194 11.02 -5.24 -1.04
N ILE A 195 10.04 -4.39 -0.72
CA ILE A 195 10.02 -3.57 0.50
C ILE A 195 10.13 -4.48 1.73
N TYR A 196 9.30 -5.53 1.82
CA TYR A 196 9.31 -6.47 2.94
C TYR A 196 10.68 -7.13 3.12
N LYS A 197 11.31 -7.56 2.01
CA LYS A 197 12.64 -8.19 2.01
C LYS A 197 13.76 -7.23 2.45
N ILE A 198 13.64 -5.95 2.12
CA ILE A 198 14.71 -4.96 2.39
C ILE A 198 14.69 -4.47 3.84
N ILE A 199 13.52 -4.45 4.48
CA ILE A 199 13.36 -3.86 5.81
C ILE A 199 13.34 -4.89 6.96
N ASN A 200 13.43 -6.18 6.64
CA ASN A 200 13.50 -7.32 7.57
C ASN A 200 14.75 -8.15 7.29
#